data_AF-A0A9E2EDK6-F1
#
_entry.id   AF-A0A9E2EDK6-F1
#
_cell.length_a   1.000
_cell.length_b   1.000
_cell.length_c   1.000
_cell.angle_alpha   90.00
_cell.angle_beta   90.00
_cell.angle_gamma   90.00
#
_symmetry.space_group_name_H-M   'P 1'
#
loop_
_entity.id
_entity.type
_entity.pdbx_description
1 polymer ?
#
loop_
_entity_poly.entity_id
_entity_poly.type
_entity_poly.pdbx_seq_one_letter_code
_entity_poly.pdbx_strand_id
1 'polypeptide(L)'
;MSDRAVGIIGLGNIGNGVAMAQAKSGRWPVFVWDYDKTKTEPFQSMENVTVSSLKDMAAAVDVLFFVVPSTKEIRLCLEGPDGIFANAKPGLAIYDLTTSYPEDSMEVCIKAKEFGITYFDAGTSGGPYKADTGQLLTMIGGDKEVFEATRKFLEPICEHIFYIGESGTGHTLKLLHNIICHVTTLATAEAGHMAESA
;
A
#
# COMPACT_ATOMS: atom_id res chain seq x y z
N MET A 1 -2.24 20.85 -15.16
CA MET A 1 -1.93 19.45 -14.76
C MET A 1 -3.14 18.97 -13.99
N SER A 2 -3.67 17.77 -14.22
CA SER A 2 -4.85 17.33 -13.46
C SER A 2 -4.52 17.36 -11.97
N ASP A 3 -5.36 18.03 -11.17
CA ASP A 3 -5.24 18.23 -9.71
C ASP A 3 -5.40 16.89 -8.95
N ARG A 4 -4.54 15.91 -9.26
CA ARG A 4 -4.58 14.59 -8.64
C ARG A 4 -3.58 14.49 -7.49
N ALA A 5 -3.97 13.87 -6.39
CA ALA A 5 -3.14 13.71 -5.21
C ALA A 5 -3.09 12.26 -4.72
N VAL A 6 -2.02 11.94 -3.98
CA VAL A 6 -1.76 10.59 -3.44
C VAL A 6 -1.74 10.63 -1.91
N GLY A 7 -2.47 9.73 -1.27
CA GLY A 7 -2.42 9.49 0.16
C GLY A 7 -1.56 8.28 0.52
N ILE A 8 -0.82 8.35 1.63
CA ILE A 8 -0.11 7.22 2.22
C ILE A 8 -0.49 7.14 3.70
N ILE A 9 -1.03 5.99 4.10
CA ILE A 9 -1.35 5.65 5.48
C ILE A 9 -0.41 4.55 5.97
N GLY A 10 0.29 4.84 7.05
CA GLY A 10 1.33 3.99 7.62
C GLY A 10 2.69 4.38 7.06
N LEU A 11 3.55 4.88 7.94
CA LEU A 11 4.88 5.43 7.67
C LEU A 11 5.96 4.64 8.44
N GLY A 12 5.73 3.32 8.58
CA GLY A 12 6.74 2.37 9.04
C GLY A 12 7.85 2.16 8.02
N ASN A 13 8.66 1.11 8.18
CA ASN A 13 9.86 0.90 7.35
C ASN A 13 9.58 0.89 5.84
N ILE A 14 8.49 0.25 5.40
CA ILE A 14 8.10 0.23 3.97
C ILE A 14 7.33 1.51 3.62
N GLY A 15 6.38 1.92 4.46
CA GLY A 15 5.51 3.06 4.21
C GLY A 15 6.26 4.39 4.07
N ASN A 16 7.31 4.59 4.87
CA ASN A 16 8.21 5.73 4.74
C ASN A 16 8.88 5.76 3.36
N GLY A 17 9.42 4.62 2.89
CA GLY A 17 10.03 4.52 1.57
C GLY A 17 9.03 4.82 0.45
N VAL A 18 7.81 4.28 0.56
CA VAL A 18 6.70 4.57 -0.38
C VAL A 18 6.38 6.07 -0.42
N ALA A 19 6.20 6.71 0.73
CA ALA A 19 5.90 8.14 0.81
C ALA A 19 7.06 8.99 0.24
N MET A 20 8.31 8.64 0.57
CA MET A 20 9.50 9.33 0.07
C MET A 20 9.66 9.19 -1.44
N ALA A 21 9.44 7.99 -1.98
CA ALA A 21 9.56 7.74 -3.42
C ALA A 21 8.47 8.51 -4.20
N GLN A 22 7.23 8.56 -3.69
CA GLN A 22 6.18 9.41 -4.26
C GLN A 22 6.56 10.90 -4.22
N ALA A 23 7.03 11.39 -3.06
CA ALA A 23 7.41 12.79 -2.89
C ALA A 23 8.56 13.18 -3.83
N LYS A 24 9.62 12.36 -3.91
CA LYS A 24 10.78 12.57 -4.79
C LYS A 24 10.41 12.56 -6.27
N SER A 25 9.36 11.84 -6.66
CA SER A 25 8.90 11.81 -8.05
C SER A 25 8.41 13.18 -8.55
N GLY A 26 7.93 14.03 -7.63
CA GLY A 26 7.36 15.34 -7.93
C GLY A 26 6.12 15.31 -8.84
N ARG A 27 5.53 14.13 -9.07
CA ARG A 27 4.42 13.96 -10.03
C ARG A 27 3.08 14.43 -9.49
N TRP A 28 2.87 14.28 -8.18
CA TRP A 28 1.61 14.58 -7.50
C TRP A 28 1.88 15.14 -6.09
N PRO A 29 0.98 15.98 -5.55
CA PRO A 29 0.95 16.28 -4.12
C PRO A 29 0.76 15.01 -3.30
N VAL A 30 1.52 14.91 -2.22
CA VAL A 30 1.51 13.73 -1.34
C VAL A 30 0.91 14.08 0.01
N PHE A 31 -0.03 13.27 0.47
CA PHE A 31 -0.63 13.36 1.79
C PHE A 31 -0.16 12.17 2.61
N VAL A 32 0.30 12.42 3.82
CA VAL A 32 0.78 11.35 4.72
C VAL A 32 0.02 11.36 6.03
N TRP A 33 -0.19 10.17 6.58
CA TRP A 33 -0.73 9.98 7.91
C TRP A 33 -0.14 8.72 8.55
N ASP A 34 0.14 8.82 9.85
CA ASP A 34 0.40 7.67 10.71
C ASP A 34 -0.37 7.86 12.03
N TYR A 35 -0.68 6.74 12.68
CA TYR A 35 -1.21 6.71 14.03
C TYR A 35 -0.17 7.27 15.01
N ASP A 36 1.08 6.86 14.89
CA ASP A 36 2.22 7.40 15.61
C ASP A 36 2.70 8.69 14.93
N LYS A 37 2.36 9.83 15.52
CA LYS A 37 2.67 11.15 14.96
C LYS A 37 4.16 11.42 14.81
N THR A 38 5.02 10.76 15.59
CA THR A 38 6.48 10.91 15.45
C THR A 38 6.96 10.44 14.07
N LYS A 39 6.27 9.49 13.44
CA LYS A 39 6.60 8.99 12.09
C LYS A 39 6.34 10.02 10.98
N THR A 40 5.56 11.06 11.28
CA THR A 40 5.25 12.13 10.31
C THR A 40 6.29 13.26 10.30
N GLU A 41 7.13 13.36 11.34
CA GLU A 41 8.11 14.43 11.51
C GLU A 41 9.03 14.63 10.28
N PRO A 42 9.56 13.57 9.63
CA PRO A 42 10.42 13.74 8.46
C PRO A 42 9.76 14.44 7.27
N PHE A 43 8.42 14.44 7.21
CA PHE A 43 7.64 14.96 6.10
C PHE A 43 7.16 16.39 6.31
N GLN A 44 7.23 16.94 7.53
CA GLN A 44 6.67 18.26 7.86
C GLN A 44 7.36 19.41 7.12
N SER A 45 8.62 19.25 6.72
CA SER A 45 9.42 20.26 6.02
C SER A 45 9.49 20.06 4.51
N MET A 46 8.80 19.04 3.96
CA MET A 46 8.84 18.74 2.53
C MET A 46 7.78 19.53 1.78
N GLU A 47 8.20 20.33 0.80
CA GLU A 47 7.33 21.27 0.06
C GLU A 47 6.13 20.59 -0.63
N ASN A 48 6.30 19.35 -1.12
CA ASN A 48 5.26 18.61 -1.83
C ASN A 48 4.54 17.55 -0.97
N VAL A 49 4.69 17.63 0.36
CA VAL A 49 4.08 16.67 1.29
C VAL A 49 3.24 17.39 2.35
N THR A 50 2.02 16.91 2.56
CA THR A 50 1.09 17.41 3.58
C THR A 50 0.85 16.33 4.64
N VAL A 51 1.23 16.60 5.88
CA VAL A 51 0.77 15.79 7.02
C VAL A 51 -0.69 16.15 7.30
N SER A 52 -1.60 15.21 7.13
CA SER A 52 -3.05 15.48 7.14
C SER A 52 -3.78 14.65 8.21
N SER A 53 -5.08 14.93 8.41
CA SER A 53 -5.99 14.00 9.08
C SER A 53 -6.54 12.97 8.07
N LEU A 54 -7.09 11.84 8.53
CA LEU A 54 -7.72 10.85 7.65
C LEU A 54 -8.88 11.45 6.84
N LYS A 55 -9.70 12.26 7.51
CA LYS A 55 -10.82 12.98 6.92
C LYS A 55 -10.39 13.92 5.80
N ASP A 56 -9.38 14.76 6.05
CA ASP A 56 -8.89 15.71 5.06
C ASP A 56 -8.22 14.99 3.88
N MET A 57 -7.46 13.91 4.17
CA MET A 57 -6.86 13.05 3.15
C MET A 57 -7.94 12.45 2.24
N ALA A 58 -8.99 11.86 2.82
CA ALA A 58 -10.07 11.22 2.07
C ALA A 58 -10.75 12.18 1.07
N ALA A 59 -10.93 13.44 1.45
CA ALA A 59 -11.53 14.46 0.61
C ALA A 59 -10.59 14.99 -0.49
N ALA A 60 -9.28 14.81 -0.34
CA ALA A 60 -8.27 15.44 -1.19
C ALA A 60 -7.64 14.49 -2.22
N VAL A 61 -7.51 13.19 -1.92
CA VAL A 61 -6.70 12.27 -2.74
C VAL A 61 -7.53 11.44 -3.72
N ASP A 62 -6.92 11.04 -4.82
CA ASP A 62 -7.51 10.15 -5.83
C ASP A 62 -7.03 8.70 -5.68
N VAL A 63 -5.82 8.54 -5.13
CA VAL A 63 -5.21 7.25 -4.84
C VAL A 63 -4.69 7.24 -3.41
N LEU A 64 -4.95 6.17 -2.69
CA LEU A 64 -4.49 5.99 -1.31
C LEU A 64 -3.76 4.65 -1.18
N PHE A 65 -2.57 4.68 -0.57
CA PHE A 65 -1.78 3.50 -0.26
C PHE A 65 -1.86 3.20 1.23
N PHE A 66 -2.29 1.99 1.60
CA PHE A 66 -2.13 1.46 2.95
C PHE A 66 -0.84 0.66 3.04
N VAL A 67 -0.02 0.98 4.05
CA VAL A 67 1.20 0.24 4.41
C VAL A 67 1.24 0.08 5.93
N VAL A 68 0.30 -0.69 6.46
CA VAL A 68 0.04 -0.87 7.90
C VAL A 68 0.29 -2.33 8.32
N PRO A 69 0.17 -2.69 9.62
CA PRO A 69 0.42 -4.06 10.05
C PRO A 69 -0.60 -5.09 9.55
N SER A 70 -1.90 -4.76 9.51
CA SER A 70 -2.95 -5.70 9.11
C SER A 70 -4.25 -5.02 8.69
N THR A 71 -5.21 -5.82 8.20
CA THR A 71 -6.60 -5.42 7.92
C THR A 71 -7.27 -4.72 9.11
N LYS A 72 -6.89 -5.05 10.36
CA LYS A 72 -7.44 -4.42 11.55
C LYS A 72 -7.17 -2.91 11.55
N GLU A 73 -5.93 -2.51 11.30
CA GLU A 73 -5.54 -1.10 11.24
C GLU A 73 -6.17 -0.39 10.04
N ILE A 74 -6.32 -1.10 8.92
CA ILE A 74 -7.04 -0.59 7.74
C ILE A 74 -8.48 -0.24 8.10
N ARG A 75 -9.23 -1.16 8.73
CA ARG A 75 -10.64 -0.93 9.11
C ARG A 75 -10.78 0.25 10.07
N LEU A 76 -9.84 0.42 11.01
CA LEU A 76 -9.82 1.59 11.90
C LEU A 76 -9.65 2.92 11.16
N CYS A 77 -8.96 2.93 10.02
CA CYS A 77 -8.81 4.13 9.19
C CYS A 77 -9.99 4.34 8.25
N LEU A 78 -10.59 3.25 7.75
CA LEU A 78 -11.69 3.30 6.79
C LEU A 78 -13.02 3.69 7.44
N GLU A 79 -13.31 3.16 8.62
CA GLU A 79 -14.63 3.22 9.25
C GLU A 79 -14.78 4.40 10.23
N GLY A 80 -16.03 4.73 10.59
CA GLY A 80 -16.36 5.81 11.52
C GLY A 80 -16.57 7.18 10.84
N PRO A 81 -17.01 8.19 11.60
CA PRO A 81 -17.42 9.49 11.06
C PRO A 81 -16.27 10.31 10.46
N ASP A 82 -15.04 10.12 10.97
CA ASP A 82 -13.83 10.76 10.44
C ASP A 82 -12.96 9.79 9.61
N GLY A 83 -13.48 8.59 9.32
CA GLY A 83 -12.81 7.58 8.51
C GLY A 83 -12.92 7.85 7.01
N ILE A 84 -12.13 7.11 6.22
CA ILE A 84 -12.07 7.30 4.76
C ILE A 84 -13.46 7.09 4.10
N PHE A 85 -14.21 6.07 4.48
CA PHE A 85 -15.51 5.77 3.85
C PHE A 85 -16.54 6.90 3.97
N ALA A 86 -16.56 7.59 5.12
CA ALA A 86 -17.51 8.67 5.35
C ALA A 86 -17.12 10.00 4.67
N ASN A 87 -15.85 10.15 4.27
CA ASN A 87 -15.31 11.44 3.86
C ASN A 87 -14.67 11.43 2.45
N ALA A 88 -14.52 10.25 1.84
CA ALA A 88 -13.94 10.13 0.50
C ALA A 88 -14.90 10.60 -0.59
N LYS A 89 -14.31 11.16 -1.65
CA LYS A 89 -15.05 11.39 -2.90
C LYS A 89 -15.23 10.04 -3.63
N PRO A 90 -16.40 9.81 -4.28
CA PRO A 90 -16.55 8.67 -5.17
C PRO A 90 -15.44 8.65 -6.23
N GLY A 91 -14.92 7.46 -6.52
CA GLY A 91 -13.81 7.27 -7.46
C GLY A 91 -12.42 7.18 -6.82
N LEU A 92 -12.30 7.29 -5.49
CA LEU A 92 -11.05 6.99 -4.78
C LEU A 92 -10.62 5.54 -5.04
N ALA A 93 -9.35 5.35 -5.40
CA ALA A 93 -8.72 4.03 -5.51
C ALA A 93 -7.77 3.78 -4.33
N ILE A 94 -8.03 2.71 -3.58
CA ILE A 94 -7.22 2.30 -2.44
C ILE A 94 -6.40 1.08 -2.86
N TYR A 95 -5.09 1.14 -2.62
CA TYR A 95 -4.17 0.02 -2.77
C TYR A 95 -3.68 -0.42 -1.39
N ASP A 96 -4.05 -1.62 -0.96
CA ASP A 96 -3.49 -2.24 0.23
C ASP A 96 -2.16 -2.92 -0.10
N LEU A 97 -1.06 -2.27 0.27
CA LEU A 97 0.29 -2.80 0.08
C LEU A 97 0.74 -3.70 1.24
N THR A 98 -0.12 -3.86 2.25
CA THR A 98 0.08 -4.72 3.43
C THR A 98 0.16 -6.19 3.01
N THR A 99 0.62 -7.05 3.91
CA THR A 99 0.40 -8.49 3.78
C THR A 99 -0.83 -8.85 4.60
N SER A 100 -1.96 -9.10 3.92
CA SER A 100 -3.25 -9.37 4.55
C SER A 100 -3.80 -10.74 4.10
N TYR A 101 -4.85 -11.23 4.78
CA TYR A 101 -5.58 -12.41 4.33
C TYR A 101 -6.45 -12.07 3.11
N PRO A 102 -6.52 -12.95 2.09
CA PRO A 102 -7.36 -12.70 0.91
C PRO A 102 -8.84 -12.47 1.25
N GLU A 103 -9.37 -13.22 2.21
CA GLU A 103 -10.77 -13.15 2.64
C GLU A 103 -11.09 -11.77 3.23
N ASP A 104 -10.21 -11.27 4.11
CA ASP A 104 -10.31 -9.94 4.68
C ASP A 104 -10.34 -8.85 3.61
N SER A 105 -9.48 -8.95 2.60
CA SER A 105 -9.41 -7.97 1.52
C SER A 105 -10.65 -8.00 0.62
N MET A 106 -11.20 -9.18 0.35
CA MET A 106 -12.46 -9.32 -0.38
C MET A 106 -13.62 -8.67 0.39
N GLU A 107 -13.69 -8.85 1.71
CA GLU A 107 -14.69 -8.18 2.55
C GLU A 107 -14.57 -6.65 2.51
N VAL A 108 -13.33 -6.13 2.64
CA VAL A 108 -13.08 -4.68 2.55
C VAL A 108 -13.43 -4.16 1.15
N CYS A 109 -13.13 -4.92 0.10
CA CYS A 109 -13.48 -4.57 -1.27
C CYS A 109 -14.99 -4.45 -1.47
N ILE A 110 -15.77 -5.42 -0.97
CA ILE A 110 -17.24 -5.36 -1.01
C ILE A 110 -17.75 -4.11 -0.31
N LYS A 111 -17.27 -3.86 0.91
CA LYS A 111 -17.70 -2.69 1.70
C LYS A 111 -17.30 -1.36 1.05
N ALA A 112 -16.10 -1.26 0.47
CA ALA A 112 -15.63 -0.05 -0.21
C ALA A 112 -16.52 0.35 -1.40
N LYS A 113 -17.06 -0.66 -2.13
CA LYS A 113 -17.96 -0.41 -3.27
C LYS A 113 -19.25 0.31 -2.87
N GLU A 114 -19.75 0.09 -1.66
CA GLU A 114 -20.95 0.79 -1.14
C GLU A 114 -20.74 2.31 -1.07
N PHE A 115 -19.49 2.77 -0.99
CA PHE A 115 -19.09 4.17 -0.93
C PHE A 115 -18.55 4.70 -2.26
N GLY A 116 -18.63 3.92 -3.34
CA GLY A 116 -18.06 4.28 -4.64
C GLY A 116 -16.53 4.31 -4.66
N ILE A 117 -15.89 3.54 -3.77
CA ILE A 117 -14.43 3.43 -3.64
C ILE A 117 -14.01 2.09 -4.24
N THR A 118 -12.90 2.10 -4.99
CA THR A 118 -12.29 0.86 -5.48
C THR A 118 -11.17 0.46 -4.53
N TYR A 119 -11.13 -0.80 -4.12
CA TYR A 119 -10.10 -1.33 -3.24
C TYR A 119 -9.37 -2.48 -3.93
N PHE A 120 -8.04 -2.37 -3.97
CA PHE A 120 -7.11 -3.33 -4.52
C PHE A 120 -6.31 -3.98 -3.40
N ASP A 121 -6.34 -5.31 -3.32
CA ASP A 121 -5.31 -6.05 -2.61
C ASP A 121 -4.04 -6.07 -3.45
N ALA A 122 -2.98 -5.45 -2.95
CA ALA A 122 -1.79 -5.09 -3.73
C ALA A 122 -0.50 -5.50 -3.01
N GLY A 123 -0.48 -6.73 -2.49
CA GLY A 123 0.61 -7.28 -1.68
C GLY A 123 2.00 -7.04 -2.27
N THR A 124 2.92 -6.54 -1.44
CA THR A 124 4.23 -6.06 -1.90
C THR A 124 5.41 -6.92 -1.46
N SER A 125 6.46 -6.96 -2.29
CA SER A 125 7.73 -7.64 -2.02
C SER A 125 8.92 -6.71 -2.31
N GLY A 126 10.02 -6.93 -1.59
CA GLY A 126 11.26 -6.16 -1.74
C GLY A 126 11.81 -5.54 -0.46
N GLY A 127 10.98 -5.43 0.59
CA GLY A 127 11.37 -4.90 1.89
C GLY A 127 11.73 -3.40 1.88
N PRO A 128 12.22 -2.88 3.01
CA PRO A 128 12.47 -1.44 3.19
C PRO A 128 13.46 -0.86 2.17
N TYR A 129 14.54 -1.60 1.87
CA TYR A 129 15.55 -1.16 0.92
C TYR A 129 14.96 -0.85 -0.47
N LYS A 130 14.13 -1.76 -1.00
CA LYS A 130 13.48 -1.54 -2.29
C LYS A 130 12.35 -0.52 -2.24
N ALA A 131 11.71 -0.33 -1.08
CA ALA A 131 10.75 0.76 -0.90
C ALA A 131 11.44 2.13 -1.05
N ASP A 132 12.60 2.31 -0.42
CA ASP A 132 13.35 3.57 -0.44
C ASP A 132 13.90 3.94 -1.84
N THR A 133 14.15 2.94 -2.68
CA THR A 133 14.63 3.11 -4.05
C THR A 133 13.53 3.09 -5.11
N GLY A 134 12.26 2.90 -4.71
CA GLY A 134 11.12 2.83 -5.64
C GLY A 134 11.10 1.56 -6.50
N GLN A 135 11.67 0.47 -5.99
CA GLN A 135 11.87 -0.79 -6.70
C GLN A 135 11.01 -1.93 -6.15
N LEU A 136 9.88 -1.62 -5.53
CA LEU A 136 8.99 -2.66 -5.02
C LEU A 136 8.44 -3.50 -6.18
N LEU A 137 8.09 -4.73 -5.83
CA LEU A 137 7.23 -5.58 -6.63
C LEU A 137 5.86 -5.60 -5.98
N THR A 138 4.80 -5.39 -6.76
CA THR A 138 3.41 -5.50 -6.28
C THR A 138 2.61 -6.53 -7.09
N MET A 139 1.76 -7.28 -6.39
CA MET A 139 0.86 -8.30 -6.91
C MET A 139 -0.57 -7.85 -6.61
N ILE A 140 -1.36 -7.58 -7.65
CA ILE A 140 -2.58 -6.79 -7.54
C ILE A 140 -3.80 -7.62 -7.93
N GLY A 141 -4.77 -7.72 -7.04
CA GLY A 141 -6.13 -8.16 -7.29
C GLY A 141 -7.12 -6.99 -7.22
N GLY A 142 -8.12 -6.96 -8.10
CA GLY A 142 -9.19 -5.96 -8.07
C GLY A 142 -9.79 -5.66 -9.45
N ASP A 143 -10.43 -4.50 -9.57
CA ASP A 143 -11.10 -4.05 -10.79
C ASP A 143 -10.10 -3.67 -11.90
N LYS A 144 -10.20 -4.31 -13.07
CA LYS A 144 -9.20 -4.16 -14.13
C LYS A 144 -9.22 -2.76 -14.75
N GLU A 145 -10.40 -2.24 -15.01
CA GLU A 145 -10.61 -0.95 -15.66
C GLU A 145 -10.08 0.19 -14.79
N VAL A 146 -10.39 0.16 -13.49
CA VAL A 146 -9.84 1.14 -12.53
C VAL A 146 -8.34 0.94 -12.39
N PHE A 147 -7.84 -0.30 -12.32
CA PHE A 147 -6.40 -0.56 -12.24
C PHE A 147 -5.63 0.09 -13.40
N GLU A 148 -6.07 -0.09 -14.65
CA GLU A 148 -5.39 0.51 -15.80
C GLU A 148 -5.44 2.06 -15.74
N ALA A 149 -6.52 2.64 -15.21
CA ALA A 149 -6.64 4.09 -15.04
C ALA A 149 -5.74 4.68 -13.92
N THR A 150 -5.42 3.88 -12.90
CA THR A 150 -4.64 4.30 -11.72
C THR A 150 -3.26 3.67 -11.62
N ARG A 151 -2.90 2.76 -12.52
CA ARG A 151 -1.59 2.07 -12.57
C ARG A 151 -0.40 3.02 -12.48
N LYS A 152 -0.47 4.17 -13.15
CA LYS A 152 0.62 5.17 -13.19
C LYS A 152 1.06 5.66 -11.80
N PHE A 153 0.17 5.57 -10.80
CA PHE A 153 0.49 5.98 -9.43
C PHE A 153 1.41 4.99 -8.71
N LEU A 154 1.54 3.75 -9.20
CA LEU A 154 2.47 2.76 -8.67
C LEU A 154 3.89 2.91 -9.24
N GLU A 155 4.05 3.58 -10.39
CA GLU A 155 5.35 3.70 -11.08
C GLU A 155 6.46 4.34 -10.23
N PRO A 156 6.20 5.33 -9.36
CA PRO A 156 7.27 5.88 -8.52
C PRO A 156 7.77 4.93 -7.44
N ILE A 157 6.98 3.93 -7.08
CA ILE A 157 7.24 3.05 -5.93
C ILE A 157 7.57 1.62 -6.33
N CYS A 158 7.29 1.24 -7.59
CA CYS A 158 7.42 -0.12 -8.07
C CYS A 158 8.29 -0.22 -9.33
N GLU A 159 9.20 -1.20 -9.33
CA GLU A 159 9.91 -1.67 -10.53
C GLU A 159 9.07 -2.72 -11.28
N HIS A 160 8.30 -3.53 -10.55
CA HIS A 160 7.46 -4.58 -11.13
C HIS A 160 6.03 -4.50 -10.61
N ILE A 161 5.07 -4.46 -11.54
CA ILE A 161 3.63 -4.39 -11.24
C ILE A 161 2.94 -5.55 -11.95
N PHE A 162 2.35 -6.47 -11.18
CA PHE A 162 1.64 -7.63 -11.70
C PHE A 162 0.15 -7.53 -11.35
N TYR A 163 -0.71 -7.35 -12.36
CA TYR A 163 -2.15 -7.52 -12.19
C TYR A 163 -2.49 -8.99 -12.35
N ILE A 164 -3.10 -9.58 -11.32
CA ILE A 164 -3.30 -11.02 -11.19
C ILE A 164 -4.75 -11.41 -11.53
N GLY A 165 -5.72 -10.56 -11.18
CA GLY A 165 -7.13 -10.84 -11.43
C GLY A 165 -8.04 -10.09 -10.48
N GLU A 166 -9.13 -10.74 -10.09
CA GLU A 166 -10.15 -10.17 -9.19
C GLU A 166 -9.62 -9.98 -7.76
N SER A 167 -10.41 -9.33 -6.91
CA SER A 167 -10.03 -9.09 -5.52
C SER A 167 -9.74 -10.40 -4.77
N GLY A 168 -8.73 -10.37 -3.91
CA GLY A 168 -8.19 -11.50 -3.15
C GLY A 168 -7.01 -12.17 -3.85
N THR A 169 -6.88 -12.05 -5.17
CA THR A 169 -5.82 -12.76 -5.93
C THR A 169 -4.42 -12.21 -5.70
N GLY A 170 -4.28 -10.90 -5.47
CA GLY A 170 -3.00 -10.24 -5.19
C GLY A 170 -2.43 -10.67 -3.85
N HIS A 171 -3.24 -10.63 -2.78
CA HIS A 171 -2.82 -11.15 -1.47
C HIS A 171 -2.62 -12.66 -1.46
N THR A 172 -3.44 -13.43 -2.19
CA THR A 172 -3.22 -14.87 -2.33
C THR A 172 -1.84 -15.16 -2.91
N LEU A 173 -1.50 -14.51 -4.03
CA LEU A 173 -0.19 -14.70 -4.65
C LEU A 173 0.94 -14.22 -3.73
N LYS A 174 0.74 -13.13 -2.98
CA LYS A 174 1.72 -12.63 -2.03
C LYS A 174 2.02 -13.63 -0.91
N LEU A 175 0.99 -14.28 -0.36
CA LEU A 175 1.17 -15.31 0.67
C LEU A 175 1.90 -16.54 0.10
N LEU A 176 1.53 -17.00 -1.10
CA LEU A 176 2.24 -18.09 -1.80
C LEU A 176 3.72 -17.74 -2.05
N HIS A 177 3.99 -16.52 -2.51
CA HIS A 177 5.34 -16.02 -2.70
C HIS A 177 6.14 -16.04 -1.40
N ASN A 178 5.57 -15.55 -0.29
CA ASN A 178 6.25 -15.55 1.00
C ASN A 178 6.54 -16.96 1.52
N ILE A 179 5.62 -17.93 1.34
CA ILE A 179 5.86 -19.33 1.70
C ILE A 179 7.11 -19.86 0.98
N ILE A 180 7.20 -19.65 -0.33
CA ILE A 180 8.35 -20.10 -1.13
C ILE A 180 9.64 -19.43 -0.63
N CYS A 181 9.62 -18.13 -0.38
CA CYS A 181 10.78 -17.41 0.15
C CYS A 181 11.24 -17.98 1.50
N HIS A 182 10.32 -18.11 2.46
CA HIS A 182 10.67 -18.56 3.82
C HIS A 182 11.17 -20.01 3.84
N VAL A 183 10.55 -20.91 3.08
CA VAL A 183 11.02 -22.30 2.97
C VAL A 183 12.42 -22.36 2.35
N THR A 184 12.67 -21.57 1.31
CA THR A 184 13.99 -21.50 0.67
C THR A 184 15.05 -20.94 1.62
N THR A 185 14.71 -19.89 2.38
CA THR A 185 15.61 -19.33 3.40
C THR A 185 15.93 -20.34 4.48
N LEU A 186 14.94 -21.06 5.00
CA LEU A 186 15.16 -22.10 6.01
C LEU A 186 16.07 -23.22 5.48
N ALA A 187 15.77 -23.75 4.30
CA ALA A 187 16.58 -24.80 3.68
C ALA A 187 18.04 -24.36 3.48
N THR A 188 18.25 -23.09 3.10
CA THR A 188 19.59 -22.52 2.94
C THR A 188 20.32 -22.36 4.27
N ALA A 189 19.61 -21.95 5.33
CA ALA A 189 20.19 -21.83 6.66
C ALA A 189 20.63 -23.19 7.21
N GLU A 190 19.79 -24.22 7.08
CA GLU A 190 20.13 -25.59 7.48
C GLU A 190 21.33 -26.14 6.70
N ALA A 191 21.36 -25.95 5.37
CA ALA A 191 22.50 -26.35 4.55
C ALA A 191 23.80 -25.65 4.96
N GLY A 192 23.74 -24.36 5.29
CA GLY A 192 24.87 -23.60 5.82
C GLY A 192 25.38 -24.17 7.15
N HIS A 193 24.47 -24.48 8.07
CA HIS A 193 24.83 -25.05 9.37
C HIS A 193 25.46 -26.45 9.24
N MET A 194 24.94 -27.29 8.34
CA MET A 194 25.53 -28.59 8.02
C MET A 194 26.95 -28.45 7.46
N ALA A 195 27.20 -27.45 6.62
CA ALA A 195 28.51 -27.19 6.05
C ALA A 195 29.54 -26.72 7.08
N GLU A 196 29.14 -25.92 8.07
CA GLU A 196 30.02 -25.50 9.19
C GLU A 196 30.39 -26.66 10.12
N SER A 197 29.54 -27.68 10.18
CA SER A 197 29.70 -28.85 11.06
C SER A 197 30.42 -30.04 10.39
N ALA A 198 30.79 -29.93 9.12
CA ALA A 198 31.43 -30.97 8.32
C ALA A 198 32.97 -30.85 8.31
#